data_AF-A0A6C7YNA2-F1
#
_entry.id   AF-A0A6C7YNA2-F1
#
_cell.length_a   1.000
_cell.length_b   1.000
_cell.length_c   1.000
_cell.angle_alpha   90.00
_cell.angle_beta   90.00
_cell.angle_gamma   90.00
#
_symmetry.space_group_name_H-M   'P 1'
#
loop_
_entity.id
_entity.type
_entity.pdbx_description
1 polymer ?
#
loop_
_entity_poly.entity_id
_entity_poly.type
_entity_poly.pdbx_seq_one_letter_code
_entity_poly.pdbx_strand_id
1 'polypeptide(L)'
;MDKYYKAKGYKRISLNKVQGLDDKIHHGIDGIYYNPNKNPKYIIAEAKFGTSKLDRKTKQMSDEWITEKSRNRLGIVDEKHRKEIKELLKKNSNEVRKDLFHVDKKGNVSIKELDKNAKTKNLIERIENGKRY
;
A
#
# COMPACT_ATOMS: atom_id res chain seq x y z
N MET A 1 10.75 -0.11 1.18
CA MET A 1 9.51 0.63 0.90
C MET A 1 9.60 2.08 1.38
N ASP A 2 9.80 2.35 2.67
CA ASP A 2 9.89 3.73 3.18
C ASP A 2 10.97 4.58 2.51
N LYS A 3 12.20 4.06 2.42
CA LYS A 3 13.30 4.76 1.74
C LYS A 3 12.98 5.09 0.27
N TYR A 4 12.35 4.16 -0.43
CA TYR A 4 11.92 4.31 -1.82
C TYR A 4 10.95 5.48 -2.00
N TYR A 5 9.90 5.55 -1.18
CA TYR A 5 8.92 6.62 -1.26
C TYR A 5 9.46 7.95 -0.75
N LYS A 6 10.30 7.94 0.30
CA LYS A 6 10.99 9.14 0.78
C LYS A 6 11.90 9.75 -0.29
N ALA A 7 12.69 8.94 -0.99
CA ALA A 7 13.53 9.40 -2.10
C ALA A 7 12.69 9.97 -3.26
N LYS A 8 11.47 9.44 -3.45
CA LYS A 8 10.48 9.98 -4.40
C LYS A 8 9.65 11.13 -3.83
N GLY A 9 10.02 11.70 -2.68
CA GLY A 9 9.39 12.89 -2.08
C GLY A 9 8.05 12.65 -1.38
N TYR A 10 7.67 11.40 -1.11
CA TYR A 10 6.48 11.12 -0.32
C TYR A 10 6.80 11.02 1.17
N LYS A 11 5.85 11.45 2.01
CA LYS A 11 5.90 11.29 3.47
C LYS A 11 4.99 10.14 3.90
N ARG A 12 5.48 9.27 4.78
CA ARG A 12 4.64 8.23 5.41
C ARG A 12 3.64 8.89 6.37
N ILE A 13 2.36 8.58 6.20
CA ILE A 13 1.26 9.09 7.04
C ILE A 13 0.57 7.99 7.85
N SER A 14 0.84 6.70 7.55
CA SER A 14 0.42 5.61 8.42
C SER A 14 1.22 5.59 9.71
N LEU A 15 0.53 5.51 10.85
CA LEU A 15 1.06 5.35 12.19
C LEU A 15 1.59 3.92 12.39
N ASN A 16 2.71 3.78 13.09
CA ASN A 16 3.19 2.49 13.60
C ASN A 16 2.40 2.09 14.86
N LYS A 17 1.07 2.03 14.78
CA LYS A 17 0.27 1.54 15.92
C LYS A 17 0.32 0.02 15.94
N VAL A 18 1.31 -0.51 16.64
CA VAL A 18 1.06 -1.69 17.48
C VAL A 18 0.38 -1.12 18.74
N GLN A 19 -0.91 -1.44 18.97
CA GLN A 19 -1.63 -0.96 20.15
C GLN A 19 -2.27 -2.07 21.00
N GLY A 20 -1.78 -3.31 20.89
CA GLY A 20 -2.08 -4.36 21.87
C GLY A 20 -1.69 -5.76 21.42
N LEU A 21 -1.45 -6.65 22.39
CA LEU A 21 -1.20 -8.09 22.16
C LEU A 21 -2.42 -8.82 21.55
N ASP A 22 -3.61 -8.22 21.54
CA ASP A 22 -4.86 -8.76 20.97
C ASP A 22 -5.25 -8.16 19.61
N ASP A 23 -4.42 -7.29 19.03
CA ASP A 23 -4.69 -6.73 17.70
C ASP A 23 -4.52 -7.84 16.65
N LYS A 24 -5.64 -8.47 16.28
CA LYS A 24 -5.81 -9.42 15.18
C LYS A 24 -4.73 -9.27 14.11
N ILE A 25 -3.76 -10.19 14.15
CA ILE A 25 -2.79 -10.58 13.12
C ILE A 25 -2.82 -9.64 11.90
N HIS A 26 -1.82 -8.75 11.79
CA HIS A 26 -1.64 -7.82 10.68
C HIS A 26 -1.60 -8.56 9.32
N HIS A 27 -2.75 -8.74 8.70
CA HIS A 27 -2.89 -9.14 7.31
C HIS A 27 -3.17 -7.87 6.49
N GLY A 28 -2.15 -7.06 6.15
CA GLY A 28 -2.44 -5.85 5.38
C GLY A 28 -1.39 -4.76 5.29
N ILE A 29 -1.90 -3.60 4.87
CA ILE A 29 -1.22 -2.40 4.38
C ILE A 29 0.02 -2.07 5.22
N ASP A 30 1.19 -2.29 4.62
CA ASP A 30 2.49 -2.02 5.24
C ASP A 30 2.86 -0.54 5.24
N GLY A 31 2.23 0.30 4.42
CA GLY A 31 2.51 1.72 4.41
C GLY A 31 1.50 2.55 3.63
N ILE A 32 1.17 3.73 4.15
CA ILE A 32 0.43 4.75 3.40
C ILE A 32 1.29 6.00 3.34
N TYR A 33 1.48 6.51 2.13
CA TYR A 33 2.34 7.65 1.84
C TYR A 33 1.56 8.76 1.14
N TYR A 34 1.95 10.00 1.38
CA TYR A 34 1.28 11.18 0.87
C TYR A 34 2.29 12.20 0.32
N ASN A 35 1.95 12.78 -0.83
CA ASN A 35 2.57 13.98 -1.37
C ASN A 35 1.50 14.80 -2.12
N PRO A 36 1.07 15.96 -1.60
CA PRO A 36 0.03 16.77 -2.25
C PRO A 36 0.45 17.33 -3.62
N ASN A 37 1.76 17.44 -3.86
CA ASN A 37 2.33 18.04 -5.07
C ASN A 37 2.58 17.00 -6.18
N LYS A 38 2.16 15.75 -5.98
CA LYS A 38 2.32 14.67 -6.96
C LYS A 38 0.98 14.05 -7.34
N ASN A 39 0.94 13.46 -8.52
CA ASN A 39 -0.11 12.55 -8.94
C ASN A 39 0.51 11.16 -9.19
N PRO A 40 0.14 10.10 -8.45
CA PRO A 40 -0.85 10.06 -7.37
C PRO A 40 -0.43 10.82 -6.11
N LYS A 41 -1.40 11.40 -5.39
CA LYS A 41 -1.18 12.05 -4.10
C LYS A 41 -0.95 11.04 -2.99
N TYR A 42 -1.70 9.95 -3.02
CA TYR A 42 -1.66 8.89 -2.01
C TYR A 42 -1.14 7.59 -2.62
N ILE A 43 -0.22 6.93 -1.91
CA ILE A 43 0.20 5.58 -2.21
C ILE A 43 -0.16 4.66 -1.04
N ILE A 44 -0.88 3.58 -1.32
CA ILE A 44 -1.15 2.49 -0.37
C ILE A 44 -0.28 1.32 -0.79
N ALA A 45 0.63 0.89 0.07
CA ALA A 45 1.63 -0.10 -0.29
C ALA A 45 1.61 -1.33 0.64
N GLU A 46 1.88 -2.48 0.03
CA GLU A 46 2.01 -3.79 0.68
C GLU A 46 3.30 -4.45 0.17
N ALA A 47 4.03 -5.13 1.04
CA ALA A 47 5.16 -5.98 0.73
C ALA A 47 4.79 -7.46 0.91
N LYS A 48 5.26 -8.29 -0.02
CA LYS A 48 5.23 -9.74 0.09
C LYS A 48 6.63 -10.30 -0.13
N PHE A 49 7.04 -11.23 0.72
CA PHE A 49 8.35 -11.87 0.66
C PHE A 49 8.26 -13.31 0.16
N GLY A 50 9.22 -13.72 -0.66
CA GLY A 50 9.38 -15.09 -1.14
C GLY A 50 8.15 -15.57 -1.91
N THR A 51 7.53 -16.65 -1.44
CA THR A 51 6.34 -17.24 -2.09
C THR A 51 5.03 -16.60 -1.63
N SER A 52 5.07 -15.63 -0.70
CA SER A 52 3.88 -14.96 -0.18
C SER A 52 3.15 -14.19 -1.27
N LYS A 53 1.81 -14.24 -1.26
CA LYS A 53 0.94 -13.58 -2.24
C LYS A 53 -0.16 -12.80 -1.52
N LEU A 54 -0.78 -11.88 -2.25
CA LEU A 54 -2.04 -11.28 -1.82
C LEU A 54 -3.12 -12.37 -1.66
N ASP A 55 -3.96 -12.25 -0.64
CA ASP A 55 -5.11 -13.13 -0.51
C ASP A 55 -6.15 -12.79 -1.59
N ARG A 56 -6.27 -13.69 -2.58
CA ARG A 56 -7.23 -13.54 -3.68
C ARG A 56 -8.66 -13.82 -3.26
N LYS A 57 -8.90 -14.64 -2.23
CA LYS A 57 -10.24 -14.95 -1.73
C LYS A 57 -10.87 -13.72 -1.12
N THR A 58 -10.10 -12.95 -0.33
CA THR A 58 -10.57 -11.69 0.26
C THR A 58 -10.41 -10.49 -0.67
N LYS A 59 -9.86 -10.67 -1.89
CA LYS A 59 -9.46 -9.57 -2.78
C LYS A 59 -8.59 -8.53 -2.06
N GLN A 60 -7.54 -8.99 -1.36
CA GLN A 60 -6.62 -8.13 -0.62
C GLN A 60 -6.08 -7.00 -1.51
N MET A 61 -6.08 -5.75 -1.02
CA MET A 61 -5.74 -4.50 -1.75
C MET A 61 -6.78 -4.04 -2.80
N SER A 62 -7.97 -4.63 -2.86
CA SER A 62 -9.07 -4.04 -3.65
C SER A 62 -9.65 -2.81 -2.93
N ASP A 63 -10.35 -1.94 -3.66
CA ASP A 63 -10.95 -0.74 -3.07
C ASP A 63 -11.97 -1.10 -1.98
N GLU A 64 -12.78 -2.13 -2.26
CA GLU A 64 -13.75 -2.70 -1.32
C GLU A 64 -13.05 -3.24 -0.06
N TRP A 65 -11.97 -3.99 -0.23
CA TRP A 65 -11.19 -4.53 0.88
C TRP A 65 -10.53 -3.43 1.72
N ILE A 66 -9.97 -2.39 1.10
CA ILE A 66 -9.34 -1.26 1.82
C ILE A 66 -10.38 -0.47 2.61
N THR A 67 -11.57 -0.27 2.03
CA THR A 67 -12.61 0.61 2.59
C THR A 67 -13.61 -0.12 3.49
N GLU A 68 -13.48 -1.44 3.66
CA GLU A 68 -14.32 -2.28 4.51
C GLU A 68 -14.44 -1.71 5.93
N LYS A 69 -15.65 -1.27 6.30
CA LYS A 69 -15.91 -0.55 7.56
C LYS A 69 -15.58 -1.39 8.79
N SER A 70 -15.93 -2.68 8.79
CA SER A 70 -15.76 -3.62 9.91
C SER A 70 -14.29 -3.88 10.28
N ARG A 71 -13.35 -3.65 9.36
CA ARG A 71 -11.93 -3.94 9.54
C ARG A 71 -11.08 -2.69 9.77
N ASN A 72 -11.62 -1.50 9.48
CA ASN A 72 -10.97 -0.20 9.69
C ASN A 72 -9.48 -0.18 9.27
N ARG A 73 -9.16 -0.72 8.07
CA ARG A 73 -7.76 -0.88 7.62
C ARG A 73 -7.02 0.45 7.44
N LEU A 74 -7.75 1.51 7.11
CA LEU A 74 -7.24 2.88 7.08
C LEU A 74 -7.22 3.55 8.47
N GLY A 75 -7.53 2.83 9.56
CA GLY A 75 -7.48 3.35 10.92
C GLY A 75 -6.08 3.71 11.40
N ILE A 76 -5.05 3.31 10.65
CA ILE A 76 -3.65 3.67 10.86
C ILE A 76 -3.30 5.06 10.32
N VAL A 77 -4.19 5.76 9.62
CA VAL A 77 -3.98 7.15 9.20
C VAL A 77 -4.93 8.08 9.96
N ASP A 78 -4.58 9.36 10.05
CA ASP A 78 -5.48 10.36 10.65
C ASP A 78 -6.82 10.44 9.92
N GLU A 79 -7.82 10.98 10.61
CA GLU A 79 -9.19 10.99 10.11
C GLU A 79 -9.34 11.77 8.79
N LYS A 80 -8.58 12.85 8.61
CA LYS A 80 -8.64 13.70 7.42
C LYS A 80 -8.17 12.91 6.20
N HIS A 81 -6.97 12.35 6.26
CA HIS A 81 -6.42 11.53 5.17
C HIS A 81 -7.26 10.28 4.92
N ARG A 82 -7.77 9.63 5.97
CA ARG A 82 -8.67 8.48 5.85
C ARG A 82 -9.94 8.79 5.04
N LYS A 83 -10.59 9.93 5.33
CA LYS A 83 -11.80 10.36 4.61
C LYS A 83 -11.47 10.66 3.15
N GLU A 84 -10.39 11.39 2.89
CA GLU A 84 -9.98 11.74 1.53
C GLU A 84 -9.64 10.51 0.69
N ILE A 85 -8.85 9.57 1.22
CA ILE A 85 -8.51 8.31 0.53
C ILE A 85 -9.79 7.54 0.17
N LYS A 86 -10.76 7.42 1.09
CA LYS A 86 -12.03 6.72 0.84
C LYS A 86 -12.82 7.36 -0.30
N GLU A 87 -12.92 8.69 -0.30
CA GLU A 87 -13.63 9.43 -1.36
C GLU A 87 -12.94 9.29 -2.72
N LEU A 88 -11.60 9.36 -2.77
CA LEU A 88 -10.84 9.20 -4.01
C LEU A 88 -10.97 7.79 -4.58
N LEU A 89 -10.92 6.75 -3.73
CA LEU A 89 -11.15 5.35 -4.15
C LEU A 89 -12.59 5.17 -4.67
N LYS A 90 -13.59 5.73 -3.98
CA LYS A 90 -15.00 5.67 -4.43
C LYS A 90 -15.21 6.33 -5.79
N LYS A 91 -14.48 7.43 -6.06
CA LYS A 91 -14.49 8.14 -7.34
C LYS A 91 -13.63 7.47 -8.42
N ASN A 92 -12.93 6.38 -8.10
CA ASN A 92 -11.95 5.74 -8.98
C ASN A 92 -10.91 6.75 -9.51
N SER A 93 -10.51 7.71 -8.66
CA SER A 93 -9.53 8.75 -8.98
C SER A 93 -8.13 8.15 -9.13
N ASN A 94 -7.35 8.69 -10.07
CA ASN A 94 -5.93 8.35 -10.23
C ASN A 94 -5.03 8.96 -9.14
N GLU A 95 -5.58 9.76 -8.24
CA GLU A 95 -4.86 10.39 -7.12
C GLU A 95 -4.52 9.40 -5.99
N VAL A 96 -5.10 8.19 -6.00
CA VAL A 96 -4.71 7.09 -5.12
C VAL A 96 -4.18 5.95 -5.97
N ARG A 97 -2.95 5.49 -5.67
CA ARG A 97 -2.36 4.32 -6.30
C ARG A 97 -2.04 3.25 -5.26
N LYS A 98 -2.14 2.00 -5.68
CA LYS A 98 -1.91 0.83 -4.83
C LYS A 98 -0.71 0.07 -5.35
N ASP A 99 0.32 -0.06 -4.53
CA ASP A 99 1.60 -0.62 -4.95
C ASP A 99 1.89 -1.92 -4.19
N LEU A 100 2.16 -2.99 -4.92
CA LEU A 100 2.62 -4.27 -4.38
C LEU A 100 4.12 -4.40 -4.59
N PHE A 101 4.87 -4.44 -3.50
CA PHE A 101 6.27 -4.82 -3.47
C PHE A 101 6.34 -6.32 -3.32
N HIS A 102 7.02 -6.98 -4.25
CA HIS A 102 7.35 -8.39 -4.12
C HIS A 102 8.85 -8.54 -4.06
N VAL A 103 9.33 -9.05 -2.92
CA VAL A 103 10.74 -9.30 -2.67
C VAL A 103 10.99 -10.80 -2.81
N ASP A 104 11.84 -11.19 -3.75
CA ASP A 104 12.19 -12.59 -3.94
C ASP A 104 13.19 -13.08 -2.88
N LYS A 105 13.46 -14.40 -2.86
CA LYS A 105 14.42 -15.01 -1.91
C LYS A 105 15.85 -14.51 -2.08
N LYS A 106 16.20 -13.91 -3.22
CA LYS A 106 17.52 -13.33 -3.52
C LYS A 106 17.59 -11.85 -3.14
N GLY A 107 16.50 -11.25 -2.66
CA GLY A 107 16.42 -9.84 -2.29
C GLY A 107 16.08 -8.90 -3.45
N ASN A 108 15.77 -9.41 -4.65
CA ASN A 108 15.32 -8.56 -5.75
C ASN A 108 13.88 -8.12 -5.50
N VAL A 109 13.56 -6.88 -5.87
CA VAL A 109 12.25 -6.28 -5.65
C VAL A 109 11.58 -6.01 -6.99
N SER A 110 10.33 -6.43 -7.13
CA SER A 110 9.43 -5.94 -8.19
C SER A 110 8.30 -5.14 -7.57
N ILE A 111 8.03 -3.96 -8.13
CA ILE A 111 6.98 -3.06 -7.66
C ILE A 111 5.89 -3.03 -8.73
N LYS A 112 4.66 -3.36 -8.37
CA LYS A 112 3.52 -3.44 -9.29
C LYS A 112 2.40 -2.51 -8.85
N GLU A 113 1.81 -1.79 -9.79
CA GLU A 113 0.55 -1.08 -9.58
C GLU A 113 -0.61 -2.06 -9.60
N LEU A 114 -1.55 -1.93 -8.66
CA LEU A 114 -2.79 -2.69 -8.60
C LEU A 114 -3.99 -1.83 -8.97
N ASP A 115 -4.93 -2.41 -9.72
CA ASP A 115 -6.22 -1.79 -10.04
C ASP A 115 -7.21 -1.85 -8.86
N LYS A 116 -8.41 -1.28 -9.04
CA LYS A 116 -9.50 -1.31 -8.05
C LYS A 116 -9.89 -2.71 -7.56
N ASN A 117 -9.62 -3.76 -8.35
CA ASN A 117 -9.94 -5.15 -8.08
C ASN A 117 -8.73 -5.96 -7.56
N ALA A 118 -7.64 -5.29 -7.18
CA ALA A 118 -6.38 -5.92 -6.77
C ALA A 118 -5.67 -6.74 -7.87
N LYS A 119 -5.99 -6.50 -9.14
CA LYS A 119 -5.25 -7.10 -10.26
C LYS A 119 -4.06 -6.22 -10.60
N THR A 120 -2.96 -6.84 -11.03
CA THR A 120 -1.81 -6.09 -11.53
C THR A 120 -2.23 -5.31 -12.77
N LYS A 121 -2.06 -3.99 -12.69
CA LYS A 121 -2.29 -3.05 -13.79
C LYS A 121 -0.99 -2.82 -14.56
N ASN A 122 0.08 -2.46 -13.85
CA ASN A 122 1.38 -2.12 -14.43
C ASN A 122 2.55 -2.67 -13.60
N LEU A 123 3.69 -2.93 -14.25
CA LEU A 123 4.98 -3.06 -13.56
C LEU A 123 5.59 -1.66 -13.44
N ILE A 124 5.84 -1.21 -12.21
CA ILE A 124 6.40 0.12 -11.94
C ILE A 124 7.92 0.08 -12.06
N GLU A 125 8.56 -0.86 -11.36
CA GLU A 125 10.02 -0.90 -11.28
C GLU A 125 10.51 -2.30 -10.88
N ARG A 126 11.74 -2.63 -11.28
CA ARG A 126 12.51 -3.78 -10.78
C ARG A 126 13.82 -3.29 -10.21
N ILE A 127 14.16 -3.77 -9.03
CA ILE A 127 15.35 -3.36 -8.29
C ILE A 127 16.11 -4.62 -7.91
N GLU A 128 17.33 -4.74 -8.40
CA GLU A 128 18.19 -5.89 -8.14
C GLU A 128 18.85 -5.77 -6.77
N ASN A 129 19.05 -6.90 -6.12
CA ASN A 129 19.80 -6.94 -4.87
C ASN A 129 21.20 -6.33 -5.06
N GLY A 130 21.61 -5.46 -4.13
CA GLY A 130 22.88 -4.72 -4.20
C GLY A 130 22.79 -3.31 -4.79
N LYS A 131 21.73 -2.97 -5.53
CA LYS A 131 21.45 -1.57 -5.94
C LYS A 131 20.66 -0.89 -4.83
N ARG A 132 21.34 -0.13 -3.95
CA ARG A 132 20.70 0.63 -2.86
C ARG A 132 19.91 1.83 -3.43
N TYR A 133 18.74 2.08 -2.83
CA TYR A 133 17.92 3.29 -3.00
C TYR A 133 18.63 4.56 -2.56
#